data_AF-A0A2D6HIZ7-F1
#
_entry.id   AF-A0A2D6HIZ7-F1
#
_cell.length_a   1.000
_cell.length_b   1.000
_cell.length_c   1.000
_cell.angle_alpha   90.00
_cell.angle_beta   90.00
_cell.angle_gamma   90.00
#
_symmetry.space_group_name_H-M   'P 1'
#
loop_
_entity.id
_entity.type
_entity.pdbx_description
1 polymer ?
#
loop_
_entity_poly.entity_id
_entity_poly.type
_entity_poly.pdbx_seq_one_letter_code
_entity_poly.pdbx_strand_id
1 'polypeptide(L)'
;ASLTHNDLVLDAVGGVAGELGLFFYGPGRGEVPFGDGVRCVGGAITRLNPPQTFDAFGDLSRPLDLTAPPANAGAGHITALSTWHFQLWYRDPIAGGAGFNLSDALEFTFCP
;
A
#
# COMPACT_ATOMS: atom_id res chain seq x y z
N ALA A 1 -8.47 -8.67 8.56
CA ALA A 1 -7.79 -7.92 9.65
C ALA A 1 -8.83 -7.46 10.66
N SER A 2 -8.51 -7.30 11.95
CA SER A 2 -9.45 -6.78 12.95
C SER A 2 -9.20 -5.29 13.21
N LEU A 3 -10.26 -4.49 13.24
CA LEU A 3 -10.16 -3.06 13.53
C LEU A 3 -9.81 -2.80 15.01
N THR A 4 -10.37 -3.60 15.93
CA THR A 4 -10.14 -3.44 17.37
C THR A 4 -8.74 -3.82 17.83
N HIS A 5 -8.08 -4.77 17.16
CA HIS A 5 -6.70 -5.13 17.46
C HIS A 5 -5.69 -4.04 17.07
N ASN A 6 -5.95 -3.34 15.96
CA ASN A 6 -5.11 -2.25 15.46
C ASN A 6 -3.62 -2.64 15.29
N ASP A 7 -3.36 -3.84 14.78
CA ASP A 7 -2.02 -4.44 14.65
C ASP A 7 -1.62 -4.78 13.21
N LEU A 8 -2.33 -4.21 12.22
CA LEU A 8 -2.02 -4.43 10.81
C LEU A 8 -0.68 -3.78 10.44
N VAL A 9 0.23 -4.60 9.91
CA VAL A 9 1.50 -4.18 9.33
C VAL A 9 1.52 -4.59 7.86
N LEU A 10 1.92 -3.65 6.99
CA LEU A 10 2.15 -3.90 5.58
C LEU A 10 3.65 -4.08 5.36
N ASP A 11 4.04 -5.25 4.85
CA ASP A 11 5.44 -5.57 4.57
C ASP A 11 5.67 -5.73 3.07
N ALA A 12 6.83 -5.28 2.63
CA ALA A 12 7.35 -5.50 1.30
C ALA A 12 8.82 -5.93 1.38
N VAL A 13 9.20 -6.87 0.52
CA VAL A 13 10.56 -7.44 0.45
C VAL A 13 11.03 -7.46 -0.99
N GLY A 14 12.35 -7.47 -1.19
CA GLY A 14 12.95 -7.50 -2.53
C GLY A 14 12.87 -6.17 -3.29
N GLY A 15 12.68 -5.06 -2.59
CA GLY A 15 12.81 -3.72 -3.16
C GLY A 15 14.26 -3.31 -3.39
N VAL A 16 14.46 -2.17 -4.04
CA VAL A 16 15.81 -1.60 -4.26
C VAL A 16 16.26 -0.90 -2.98
N ALA A 17 17.35 -1.37 -2.37
CA ALA A 17 17.88 -0.81 -1.13
C ALA A 17 18.17 0.70 -1.25
N GLY A 18 17.73 1.50 -0.28
CA GLY A 18 17.90 2.95 -0.26
C GLY A 18 16.91 3.75 -1.12
N GLU A 19 16.06 3.06 -1.90
CA GLU A 19 15.03 3.69 -2.72
C GLU A 19 13.68 3.80 -1.99
N LEU A 20 12.78 4.63 -2.52
CA LEU A 20 11.49 4.93 -1.89
C LEU A 20 10.38 3.96 -2.30
N GLY A 21 9.54 3.61 -1.32
CA GLY A 21 8.24 2.95 -1.48
C GLY A 21 7.12 3.76 -0.82
N LEU A 22 5.95 3.78 -1.45
CA LEU A 22 4.75 4.41 -0.92
C LEU A 22 3.58 3.45 -0.97
N PHE A 23 3.15 2.98 0.20
CA PHE A 23 1.92 2.20 0.31
C PHE A 23 0.70 3.09 0.06
N PHE A 24 -0.28 2.51 -0.62
CA PHE A 24 -1.58 3.15 -0.85
C PHE A 24 -2.67 2.08 -0.86
N TYR A 25 -3.91 2.55 -0.68
CA TYR A 25 -5.07 1.67 -0.60
C TYR A 25 -6.32 2.34 -1.13
N GLY A 26 -7.34 1.52 -1.41
CA GLY A 26 -8.61 1.98 -1.96
C GLY A 26 -9.69 0.89 -1.88
N PRO A 27 -10.97 1.27 -2.03
CA PRO A 27 -12.09 0.35 -1.83
C PRO A 27 -12.42 -0.47 -3.08
N GLY A 28 -11.80 -0.15 -4.23
CA GLY A 28 -12.05 -0.83 -5.49
C GLY A 28 -10.88 -1.69 -5.94
N ARG A 29 -11.17 -2.66 -6.79
CA ARG A 29 -10.19 -3.36 -7.60
C ARG A 29 -10.07 -2.69 -8.97
N GLY A 30 -8.88 -2.70 -9.54
CA GLY A 30 -8.58 -2.19 -10.87
C GLY A 30 -7.57 -3.06 -11.61
N GLU A 31 -7.30 -2.69 -12.86
CA GLU A 31 -6.24 -3.25 -13.68
C GLU A 31 -5.81 -2.17 -14.68
N VAL A 32 -5.00 -1.23 -14.20
CA VAL A 32 -4.59 -0.05 -14.98
C VAL A 32 -3.07 -0.07 -15.16
N PRO A 33 -2.55 -0.17 -16.39
CA PRO A 33 -1.11 -0.03 -16.63
C PRO A 33 -0.57 1.27 -16.02
N PHE A 34 0.49 1.18 -15.23
CA PHE A 34 1.07 2.32 -14.53
C PHE A 34 2.55 2.09 -14.24
N GLY A 35 3.42 2.88 -14.87
CA GLY A 35 4.86 2.64 -14.84
C GLY A 35 5.20 1.32 -15.51
N ASP A 36 6.11 0.56 -14.90
CA ASP A 36 6.54 -0.74 -15.40
C ASP A 36 5.64 -1.90 -14.91
N GLY A 37 4.49 -1.59 -14.30
CA GLY A 37 3.55 -2.58 -13.76
C GLY A 37 2.08 -2.19 -13.92
N VAL A 38 1.24 -2.75 -13.06
CA VAL A 38 -0.23 -2.59 -13.11
C VAL A 38 -0.74 -2.15 -11.75
N ARG A 39 -1.51 -1.06 -11.72
CA ARG A 39 -2.23 -0.64 -10.53
C ARG A 39 -3.50 -1.46 -10.39
N CYS A 40 -3.52 -2.29 -9.35
CA CYS A 40 -4.61 -3.21 -9.05
C CYS A 40 -5.60 -2.62 -8.03
N VAL A 41 -5.27 -1.49 -7.41
CA VAL A 41 -6.18 -0.74 -6.55
C VAL A 41 -6.95 0.29 -7.39
N GLY A 42 -8.27 0.31 -7.18
CA GLY A 42 -9.24 1.21 -7.80
C GLY A 42 -10.05 1.99 -6.77
N GLY A 43 -10.99 2.80 -7.26
CA GLY A 43 -11.76 3.73 -6.43
C GLY A 43 -10.95 4.94 -5.97
N ALA A 44 -11.36 5.56 -4.87
CA ALA A 44 -10.65 6.68 -4.26
C ALA A 44 -9.33 6.18 -3.64
N ILE A 45 -8.21 6.60 -4.22
CA ILE A 45 -6.87 6.19 -3.78
C ILE A 45 -6.42 7.04 -2.59
N THR A 46 -6.13 6.37 -1.49
CA THR A 46 -5.55 6.97 -0.29
C THR A 46 -4.08 6.57 -0.19
N ARG A 47 -3.20 7.56 -0.11
CA ARG A 47 -1.75 7.37 0.05
C ARG A 47 -1.39 7.40 1.52
N LEU A 48 -0.58 6.44 1.95
CA LEU A 48 -0.04 6.42 3.31
C LEU A 48 1.26 7.22 3.35
N ASN A 49 1.14 8.54 3.49
CA ASN A 49 2.30 9.43 3.60
C ASN A 49 2.93 9.40 5.01
N PRO A 50 4.23 9.72 5.15
CA PRO A 50 5.19 9.91 4.07
C PRO A 50 5.59 8.56 3.40
N PRO A 51 6.19 8.59 2.21
CA PRO A 51 6.91 7.43 1.66
C PRO A 51 7.99 6.94 2.62
N GLN A 52 8.34 5.66 2.55
CA GLN A 52 9.38 5.03 3.35
C GLN A 52 10.51 4.54 2.44
N THR A 53 11.71 4.44 3.00
CA THR A 53 12.88 3.96 2.29
C THR A 53 13.05 2.46 2.57
N PHE A 54 13.36 1.69 1.52
CA PHE A 54 13.78 0.29 1.69
C PHE A 54 15.12 0.23 2.39
N ASP A 55 15.26 -0.68 3.35
CA ASP A 55 16.50 -0.87 4.08
C ASP A 55 17.62 -1.50 3.22
N ALA A 56 18.76 -1.79 3.85
CA ALA A 56 19.90 -2.38 3.16
C ALA A 56 19.64 -3.80 2.60
N PHE A 57 18.60 -4.48 3.07
CA PHE A 57 18.18 -5.81 2.62
C PHE A 57 17.07 -5.74 1.55
N GLY A 58 16.56 -4.55 1.26
CA GLY A 58 15.44 -4.37 0.33
C GLY A 58 14.08 -4.62 1.00
N ASP A 59 14.01 -4.46 2.33
CA ASP A 59 12.79 -4.66 3.10
C ASP A 59 12.19 -3.31 3.54
N LEU A 60 10.86 -3.27 3.63
CA LEU A 60 10.10 -2.11 4.06
C LEU A 60 8.86 -2.56 4.81
N SER A 61 8.70 -2.06 6.04
CA SER A 61 7.56 -2.36 6.90
C SER A 61 6.79 -1.10 7.28
N ARG A 62 5.46 -1.19 7.28
CA ARG A 62 4.57 -0.08 7.62
C ARG A 62 3.45 -0.52 8.56
N PRO A 63 3.54 -0.24 9.87
CA PRO A 63 2.39 -0.37 10.75
C PRO A 63 1.31 0.66 10.37
N LEU A 64 0.07 0.22 10.30
CA LEU A 64 -1.08 1.07 10.01
C LEU A 64 -1.92 1.25 11.27
N ASP A 65 -2.01 2.49 11.75
CA ASP A 65 -2.96 2.87 12.78
C ASP A 65 -4.36 3.08 12.16
N LEU A 66 -5.20 2.06 12.30
CA LEU A 66 -6.59 2.03 11.84
C LEU A 66 -7.48 3.01 12.62
N THR A 67 -7.01 3.54 13.75
CA THR A 67 -7.74 4.50 14.59
C THR A 67 -7.37 5.95 14.32
N ALA A 68 -6.48 6.21 13.37
CA ALA A 68 -6.03 7.55 12.98
C ALA A 68 -6.28 7.84 11.48
N PRO A 69 -6.29 9.12 11.07
CA PRO A 69 -6.38 9.45 9.66
C PRO A 69 -5.16 8.91 8.89
N PRO A 70 -5.33 8.41 7.66
CA PRO A 70 -6.57 8.46 6.89
C PRO A 70 -7.51 7.26 7.13
N ALA A 71 -7.12 6.25 7.90
CA ALA A 71 -7.86 5.00 8.05
C ALA A 71 -9.18 5.15 8.85
N ASN A 72 -9.31 6.17 9.69
CA ASN A 72 -10.52 6.44 10.47
C ASN A 72 -11.39 7.59 9.91
N ALA A 73 -11.05 8.19 8.76
CA ALA A 73 -11.68 9.42 8.29
C ALA A 73 -11.65 9.61 6.77
N GLY A 74 -12.60 10.40 6.27
CA GLY A 74 -12.68 10.78 4.86
C GLY A 74 -12.83 9.59 3.91
N ALA A 75 -12.32 9.74 2.69
CA ALA A 75 -12.42 8.71 1.64
C ALA A 75 -11.55 7.46 1.93
N GLY A 76 -10.66 7.53 2.91
CA GLY A 76 -9.81 6.41 3.36
C GLY A 76 -10.37 5.66 4.56
N HIS A 77 -11.57 6.00 5.05
CA HIS A 77 -12.13 5.41 6.27
C HIS A 77 -12.48 3.93 6.07
N ILE A 78 -11.73 3.05 6.75
CA ILE A 78 -11.93 1.61 6.75
C ILE A 78 -12.95 1.25 7.84
N THR A 79 -14.08 0.66 7.44
CA THR A 79 -15.16 0.28 8.35
C THR A 79 -15.24 -1.23 8.54
N ALA A 80 -15.92 -1.67 9.61
CA ALA A 80 -16.15 -3.09 9.83
C ALA A 80 -16.94 -3.69 8.65
N LEU A 81 -16.58 -4.91 8.28
CA LEU A 81 -17.11 -5.69 7.16
C LEU A 81 -16.88 -5.07 5.78
N SER A 82 -16.02 -4.05 5.67
CA SER A 82 -15.59 -3.51 4.38
C SER A 82 -14.34 -4.22 3.86
N THR A 83 -14.24 -4.32 2.53
CA THR A 83 -13.07 -4.86 1.83
C THR A 83 -12.26 -3.73 1.22
N TRP A 84 -10.95 -3.79 1.41
CA TRP A 84 -10.01 -2.80 0.91
C TRP A 84 -8.81 -3.48 0.26
N HIS A 85 -8.25 -2.82 -0.75
CA HIS A 85 -7.10 -3.30 -1.48
C HIS A 85 -5.90 -2.40 -1.22
N PHE A 86 -4.74 -3.00 -0.97
CA PHE A 86 -3.50 -2.34 -0.63
C PHE A 86 -2.43 -2.72 -1.66
N GLN A 87 -1.59 -1.76 -2.04
CA GLN A 87 -0.50 -2.00 -2.98
C GLN A 87 0.65 -1.03 -2.66
N LEU A 88 1.87 -1.45 -2.98
CA LEU A 88 3.05 -0.61 -2.89
C LEU A 88 3.37 -0.03 -4.27
N TRP A 89 3.63 1.27 -4.33
CA TRP A 89 4.29 1.92 -5.45
C TRP A 89 5.75 2.17 -5.05
N TYR A 90 6.72 1.61 -5.78
CA TYR A 90 8.13 1.70 -5.41
C TYR A 90 9.01 2.15 -6.57
N ARG A 91 10.13 2.79 -6.22
CA ARG A 91 11.17 3.20 -7.16
C ARG A 91 12.00 1.98 -7.57
N ASP A 92 12.24 1.87 -8.87
CA ASP A 92 13.07 0.82 -9.46
C ASP A 92 13.86 1.41 -10.64
N PRO A 93 14.90 2.22 -10.38
CA PRO A 93 15.71 2.81 -11.44
C PRO A 93 16.58 1.77 -12.18
N ILE A 94 16.79 0.58 -11.60
CA ILE A 94 17.70 -0.44 -12.13
C ILE A 94 17.02 -1.23 -13.25
N ALA A 95 15.70 -1.47 -13.16
CA ALA A 95 14.94 -2.16 -14.21
C ALA A 95 14.84 -1.39 -15.54
N GLY A 96 15.20 -0.09 -15.56
CA GLY A 96 14.98 0.78 -16.72
C GLY A 96 13.51 1.19 -16.85
N GLY A 97 13.07 1.61 -18.04
CA GLY A 97 11.67 1.94 -18.29
C GLY A 97 11.20 3.23 -17.59
N ALA A 98 10.08 3.14 -16.87
CA ALA A 98 9.50 4.26 -16.13
C ALA A 98 10.27 4.60 -14.84
N GLY A 99 11.15 3.70 -14.37
CA GLY A 99 11.95 3.88 -13.16
C GLY A 99 11.17 3.65 -11.86
N PHE A 100 9.99 3.04 -11.97
CA PHE A 100 9.13 2.64 -10.86
C PHE A 100 8.17 1.53 -11.26
N ASN A 101 7.77 0.73 -10.29
CA ASN A 101 6.86 -0.38 -10.48
C ASN A 101 5.90 -0.50 -9.28
N LEU A 102 5.01 -1.51 -9.30
CA LEU A 102 4.06 -1.80 -8.23
C LEU A 102 4.19 -3.24 -7.75
N SER A 103 3.89 -3.46 -6.47
CA SER A 103 3.78 -4.82 -5.91
C SER A 103 2.51 -5.51 -6.39
N ASP A 104 2.35 -6.79 -6.08
CA ASP A 104 1.02 -7.40 -6.07
C ASP A 104 0.10 -6.66 -5.09
N ALA A 105 -1.21 -6.68 -5.37
CA ALA A 105 -2.20 -6.10 -4.47
C ALA A 105 -2.67 -7.13 -3.44
N LEU A 106 -2.78 -6.68 -2.19
CA LEU A 106 -3.39 -7.41 -1.09
C LEU A 106 -4.85 -7.00 -0.96
N GLU A 107 -5.70 -7.94 -0.57
CA GLU A 107 -7.11 -7.69 -0.26
C GLU A 107 -7.38 -8.08 1.20
N PHE A 108 -8.00 -7.17 1.94
CA PHE A 108 -8.42 -7.42 3.31
C PHE A 108 -9.89 -7.09 3.49
N THR A 109 -10.66 -8.04 3.99
CA THR A 109 -11.94 -7.76 4.66
C THR A 109 -11.66 -7.50 6.14
N PHE A 110 -12.18 -6.39 6.65
CA PHE A 110 -12.00 -6.00 8.04
C PHE A 110 -13.13 -6.54 8.90
N CYS A 111 -12.78 -7.26 9.95
CA CYS A 111 -13.72 -7.64 11.00
C CYS A 111 -13.73 -6.54 12.08
N PRO A 112 -14.77 -6.50 12.93
CA PRO A 112 -14.75 -5.68 14.14
C PRO A 112 -13.44 -5.84 14.94
#